data_AF-R8Z7E3-F1
#
_entry.id   AF-R8Z7E3-F1
#
_cell.length_a   1.000
_cell.length_b   1.000
_cell.length_c   1.000
_cell.angle_alpha   90.00
_cell.angle_beta   90.00
_cell.angle_gamma   90.00
#
_symmetry.space_group_name_H-M   'P 1'
#
loop_
_entity.id
_entity.type
_entity.pdbx_description
1 polymer ?
#
loop_
_entity_poly.entity_id
_entity_poly.type
_entity_poly.pdbx_seq_one_letter_code
_entity_poly.pdbx_strand_id
1 'polypeptide(L)'
;MKIYTQRLEYISPDQAFETVELTFDTRQKSRFRAALASGVDIGADLPRTGILRSGSYIATQEGDVLRVDAKPERLMQVTAQTDFDLLKAAYHLGNRHVPLMLTPTALYFEPDHVLAEMVEGLGLTVSETDHPFEPESGAYAQHSHDHRLNPIKALHHVHS
;
A
#
# COMPACT_ATOMS: atom_id res chain seq x y z
N MET A 1 -23.29 -15.64 -0.73
CA MET A 1 -22.00 -14.91 -0.68
C MET A 1 -21.46 -14.84 -2.10
N LYS A 2 -21.32 -13.65 -2.67
CA LYS A 2 -20.74 -13.45 -4.02
C LYS A 2 -19.23 -13.67 -3.95
N ILE A 3 -18.64 -14.23 -5.02
CA ILE A 3 -17.19 -14.46 -5.12
C ILE A 3 -16.61 -13.60 -6.24
N TYR A 4 -15.69 -12.71 -5.89
CA TYR A 4 -14.99 -11.83 -6.82
C TYR A 4 -13.73 -12.53 -7.32
N THR A 5 -13.62 -12.69 -8.63
CA THR A 5 -12.57 -13.51 -9.27
C THR A 5 -11.71 -12.73 -10.25
N GLN A 6 -12.04 -11.47 -10.52
CA GLN A 6 -11.36 -10.64 -11.50
C GLN A 6 -10.83 -9.37 -10.85
N ARG A 7 -9.67 -8.90 -11.32
CA ARG A 7 -9.17 -7.54 -11.07
C ARG A 7 -9.40 -6.72 -12.32
N LEU A 8 -9.91 -5.51 -12.16
CA LEU A 8 -10.15 -4.58 -13.26
C LEU A 8 -9.21 -3.38 -13.13
N GLU A 9 -8.52 -3.04 -14.21
CA GLU A 9 -7.69 -1.82 -14.28
C GLU A 9 -8.55 -0.57 -14.48
N TYR A 10 -9.66 -0.72 -15.22
CA TYR A 10 -10.60 0.33 -15.55
C TYR A 10 -12.02 -0.22 -15.56
N ILE A 11 -12.98 0.64 -15.22
CA ILE A 11 -14.42 0.37 -15.39
C ILE A 11 -15.00 1.43 -16.31
N SER A 12 -16.10 1.10 -17.00
CA SER A 12 -16.84 2.09 -17.78
C SER A 12 -17.34 3.23 -16.88
N PRO A 13 -17.38 4.49 -17.35
CA PRO A 13 -17.81 5.63 -16.53
C PRO A 13 -19.21 5.46 -15.90
N ASP A 14 -20.11 4.76 -16.59
CA ASP A 14 -21.47 4.51 -16.14
C ASP A 14 -21.63 3.18 -15.37
N GLN A 15 -20.54 2.45 -15.15
CA GLN A 15 -20.56 1.18 -14.40
C GLN A 15 -20.82 1.45 -12.93
N ALA A 16 -21.94 0.96 -12.41
CA ALA A 16 -22.21 0.97 -10.98
C ALA A 16 -21.24 0.04 -10.23
N PHE A 17 -20.79 0.48 -9.06
CA PHE A 17 -19.98 -0.29 -8.14
C PHE A 17 -20.36 -0.01 -6.69
N GLU A 18 -20.16 -0.99 -5.81
CA GLU A 18 -20.15 -0.78 -4.36
C GLU A 18 -18.70 -0.67 -3.86
N THR A 19 -18.50 -0.39 -2.58
CA THR A 19 -17.16 -0.24 -1.99
C THR A 19 -16.94 -1.25 -0.87
N VAL A 20 -15.72 -1.76 -0.80
CA VAL A 20 -15.22 -2.57 0.31
C VAL A 20 -13.95 -1.95 0.87
N GLU A 21 -13.93 -1.71 2.18
CA GLU A 21 -12.75 -1.20 2.89
C GLU A 21 -11.92 -2.37 3.43
N LEU A 22 -10.66 -2.46 3.02
CA LEU A 22 -9.78 -3.58 3.37
C LEU A 22 -8.48 -3.09 4.01
N THR A 23 -8.05 -3.80 5.04
CA THR A 23 -6.72 -3.63 5.67
C THR A 23 -5.60 -3.94 4.68
N PHE A 24 -4.40 -3.40 4.90
CA PHE A 24 -3.24 -3.69 4.09
C PHE A 24 -2.92 -5.20 4.07
N ASP A 25 -2.98 -5.87 5.22
CA ASP A 25 -2.83 -7.34 5.32
C ASP A 25 -3.82 -8.10 4.42
N THR A 26 -5.09 -7.67 4.38
CA THR A 26 -6.10 -8.31 3.52
C THR A 26 -5.82 -8.04 2.04
N ARG A 27 -5.41 -6.82 1.70
CA ARG A 27 -5.12 -6.40 0.31
C ARG A 27 -3.91 -7.08 -0.31
N GLN A 28 -3.03 -7.66 0.51
CA GLN A 28 -1.92 -8.50 0.06
C GLN A 28 -2.34 -9.93 -0.33
N LYS A 29 -3.54 -10.38 0.09
CA LYS A 29 -4.00 -11.75 -0.13
C LYS A 29 -4.73 -11.86 -1.47
N SER A 30 -4.49 -12.96 -2.18
CA SER A 30 -5.28 -13.30 -3.38
C SER A 30 -6.62 -13.95 -3.02
N ARG A 31 -6.75 -14.50 -1.81
CA ARG A 31 -7.96 -15.14 -1.29
C ARG A 31 -8.30 -14.59 0.08
N PHE A 32 -9.52 -14.07 0.23
CA PHE A 32 -9.99 -13.54 1.50
C PHE A 32 -11.52 -13.53 1.55
N ARG A 33 -12.05 -13.35 2.77
CA ARG A 33 -13.45 -12.98 3.03
C ARG A 33 -13.48 -11.57 3.59
N ALA A 34 -14.52 -10.82 3.27
CA ALA A 34 -14.78 -9.51 3.82
C ALA A 34 -16.29 -9.26 3.92
N ALA A 35 -16.67 -8.18 4.58
CA ALA A 35 -18.04 -7.70 4.61
C ALA A 35 -18.10 -6.29 4.01
N LEU A 36 -19.12 -6.04 3.20
CA LEU A 36 -19.43 -4.69 2.73
C LEU A 36 -19.97 -3.83 3.88
N ALA A 37 -20.00 -2.51 3.70
CA ALA A 37 -20.61 -1.59 4.67
C ALA A 37 -22.10 -1.92 4.92
N SER A 38 -22.78 -2.54 3.96
CA SER A 38 -24.16 -3.03 4.08
C SER A 38 -24.30 -4.28 4.96
N GLY A 39 -23.20 -4.88 5.43
CA GLY A 39 -23.18 -6.13 6.18
C GLY A 39 -23.22 -7.40 5.31
N VAL A 40 -23.19 -7.25 3.98
CA VAL A 40 -23.17 -8.37 3.04
C VAL A 40 -21.79 -9.01 2.99
N ASP A 41 -21.72 -10.31 3.29
CA ASP A 41 -20.51 -11.12 3.14
C ASP A 41 -20.12 -11.33 1.68
N ILE A 42 -18.82 -11.14 1.39
CA ILE A 42 -18.20 -11.43 0.10
C ILE A 42 -16.97 -12.32 0.27
N GLY A 43 -16.66 -13.08 -0.77
CA GLY A 43 -15.39 -13.79 -0.93
C GLY A 43 -14.62 -13.25 -2.12
N ALA A 44 -13.30 -13.37 -2.08
CA ALA A 44 -12.42 -13.09 -3.20
C ALA A 44 -11.52 -14.30 -3.47
N ASP A 45 -11.39 -14.68 -4.74
CA ASP A 45 -10.38 -15.62 -5.24
C ASP A 45 -9.77 -15.05 -6.53
N LEU A 46 -8.81 -14.14 -6.33
CA LEU A 46 -8.23 -13.32 -7.37
C LEU A 46 -6.94 -13.95 -7.92
N PRO A 47 -6.56 -13.60 -9.17
CA PRO A 47 -5.20 -13.85 -9.66
C PRO A 47 -4.15 -13.27 -8.72
N ARG A 48 -3.02 -13.96 -8.58
CA ARG A 48 -1.88 -13.54 -7.74
C ARG A 48 -1.02 -12.49 -8.44
N THR A 49 -1.55 -11.29 -8.62
CA THR A 49 -0.92 -10.20 -9.40
C THR A 49 -0.55 -8.99 -8.55
N GLY A 50 -0.03 -9.22 -7.33
CA GLY A 50 0.41 -8.15 -6.43
C GLY A 50 -0.67 -7.63 -5.48
N ILE A 51 -0.44 -6.45 -4.90
CA ILE A 51 -1.29 -5.85 -3.85
C ILE A 51 -2.51 -5.17 -4.49
N LEU A 52 -3.69 -5.31 -3.87
CA LEU A 52 -4.86 -4.49 -4.19
C LEU A 52 -4.66 -3.08 -3.62
N ARG A 53 -4.33 -2.11 -4.47
CA ARG A 53 -4.21 -0.70 -4.04
C ARG A 53 -5.59 -0.06 -3.88
N SER A 54 -5.69 0.92 -2.98
CA SER A 54 -6.90 1.73 -2.84
C SER A 54 -7.31 2.34 -4.18
N GLY A 55 -8.61 2.29 -4.49
CA GLY A 55 -9.16 2.68 -5.78
C GLY A 55 -9.13 1.59 -6.86
N SER A 56 -8.53 0.42 -6.60
CA SER A 56 -8.61 -0.72 -7.53
C SER A 56 -10.03 -1.29 -7.58
N TYR A 57 -10.38 -1.97 -8.67
CA TYR A 57 -11.67 -2.62 -8.83
C TYR A 57 -11.52 -4.15 -8.90
N ILE A 58 -12.48 -4.85 -8.32
CA ILE A 58 -12.64 -6.30 -8.46
C ILE A 58 -14.05 -6.63 -8.94
N ALA A 59 -14.19 -7.73 -9.69
CA ALA A 59 -15.47 -8.13 -10.25
C ALA A 59 -15.76 -9.63 -10.10
N THR A 60 -17.06 -9.94 -10.09
CA THR A 60 -17.60 -11.30 -10.25
C THR A 60 -17.62 -11.70 -11.73
N GLN A 61 -17.98 -12.95 -12.04
CA GLN A 61 -18.13 -13.38 -13.44
C GLN A 61 -19.38 -12.77 -14.10
N GLU A 62 -20.38 -12.44 -13.27
CA GLU A 62 -21.66 -11.88 -13.66
C GLU A 62 -21.61 -10.35 -13.88
N GLY A 63 -20.47 -9.72 -13.56
CA GLY A 63 -20.25 -8.29 -13.81
C GLY A 63 -20.55 -7.36 -12.62
N ASP A 64 -20.85 -7.90 -11.43
CA ASP A 64 -20.89 -7.08 -10.21
C ASP A 64 -19.50 -6.56 -9.88
N VAL A 65 -19.37 -5.26 -9.61
CA VAL A 65 -18.10 -4.59 -9.36
C VAL A 65 -18.02 -4.04 -7.94
N LEU A 66 -16.85 -4.20 -7.31
CA LEU A 66 -16.47 -3.50 -6.08
C LEU A 66 -15.23 -2.64 -6.31
N ARG A 67 -15.25 -1.42 -5.77
CA ARG A 67 -14.05 -0.64 -5.51
C ARG A 67 -13.45 -1.05 -4.17
N VAL A 68 -12.14 -1.29 -4.16
CA VAL A 68 -11.38 -1.60 -2.96
C VAL A 68 -10.77 -0.31 -2.44
N ASP A 69 -11.14 0.10 -1.23
CA ASP A 69 -10.56 1.26 -0.55
C ASP A 69 -9.68 0.80 0.63
N ALA A 70 -8.61 1.53 0.90
CA ALA A 70 -7.76 1.27 2.06
C ALA A 70 -8.53 1.63 3.35
N LYS A 71 -8.80 0.62 4.18
CA LYS A 71 -9.42 0.82 5.49
C LYS A 71 -8.47 1.60 6.40
N PRO A 72 -8.93 2.59 7.18
CA PRO A 72 -8.12 3.16 8.27
C PRO A 72 -7.71 2.10 9.29
N GLU A 73 -6.43 2.07 9.63
CA GLU A 73 -5.85 1.13 10.59
C GLU A 73 -5.02 1.91 11.61
N ARG A 74 -4.79 1.30 12.77
CA ARG A 74 -3.90 1.87 13.79
C ARG A 74 -2.46 1.82 13.29
N LEU A 75 -1.80 2.96 13.21
CA LEU A 75 -0.44 3.13 12.72
C LEU A 75 0.38 4.00 13.67
N MET A 76 1.70 3.88 13.55
CA MET A 76 2.66 4.83 14.08
C MET A 76 2.90 5.93 13.03
N GLN A 77 2.60 7.17 13.38
CA GLN A 77 2.90 8.36 12.59
C GLN A 77 4.17 9.03 13.10
N VAL A 78 5.14 9.19 12.20
CA VAL A 78 6.40 9.89 12.45
C VAL A 78 6.33 11.28 11.82
N THR A 79 6.62 12.30 12.61
CA THR A 79 6.76 13.70 12.13
C THR A 79 8.10 14.29 12.58
N ALA A 80 8.58 15.29 11.84
CA ALA A 80 9.81 16.00 12.15
C ALA A 80 9.71 17.49 11.82
N GLN A 81 10.65 18.27 12.35
CA GLN A 81 10.76 19.70 12.04
C GLN A 81 11.33 19.98 10.65
N THR A 82 12.06 19.00 10.07
CA THR A 82 12.67 19.13 8.75
C THR A 82 12.42 17.89 7.90
N ASP A 83 12.27 18.08 6.59
CA ASP A 83 12.13 17.00 5.61
C ASP A 83 13.36 16.07 5.61
N PHE A 84 14.54 16.63 5.92
CA PHE A 84 15.78 15.85 5.98
C PHE A 84 15.80 14.87 7.14
N ASP A 85 15.17 15.19 8.28
CA ASP A 85 15.06 14.26 9.39
C ASP A 85 14.07 13.12 9.11
N LEU A 86 12.97 13.41 8.40
CA LEU A 86 12.09 12.36 7.86
C LEU A 86 12.83 11.45 6.88
N LEU A 87 13.70 12.00 6.02
CA LEU A 87 14.52 11.20 5.11
C LEU A 87 15.46 10.24 5.86
N LYS A 88 16.10 10.69 6.95
CA LYS A 88 16.94 9.82 7.80
C LYS A 88 16.12 8.71 8.44
N ALA A 89 14.95 9.04 8.98
CA ALA A 89 14.06 8.03 9.57
C ALA A 89 13.62 6.98 8.54
N ALA A 90 13.23 7.42 7.34
CA ALA A 90 12.87 6.53 6.23
C ALA A 90 14.04 5.62 5.83
N TYR A 91 15.27 6.12 5.80
CA TYR A 91 16.47 5.31 5.56
C TYR A 91 16.67 4.23 6.64
N HIS A 92 16.55 4.57 7.92
CA HIS A 92 16.73 3.62 9.01
C HIS A 92 15.63 2.57 9.11
N LEU A 93 14.37 2.96 8.85
CA LEU A 93 13.22 2.05 8.78
C LEU A 93 13.31 1.14 7.54
N GLY A 94 13.68 1.71 6.40
CA GLY A 94 13.91 0.96 5.16
C GLY A 94 15.03 -0.09 5.29
N ASN A 95 16.14 0.25 5.95
CA ASN A 95 17.23 -0.70 6.26
C ASN A 95 16.79 -1.88 7.15
N ARG A 96 15.64 -1.78 7.80
CA ARG A 96 15.02 -2.84 8.61
C ARG A 96 13.89 -3.56 7.89
N HIS A 97 13.67 -3.27 6.60
CA HIS A 97 12.60 -3.83 5.78
C HIS A 97 11.20 -3.61 6.36
N VAL A 98 10.99 -2.48 7.03
CA VAL A 98 9.68 -2.09 7.57
C VAL A 98 8.79 -1.66 6.40
N PRO A 99 7.56 -2.22 6.24
CA PRO A 99 6.56 -1.64 5.36
C PRO A 99 6.30 -0.19 5.77
N LEU A 100 6.63 0.74 4.88
CA LEU A 100 6.64 2.17 5.19
C LEU A 100 5.84 2.93 4.16
N MET A 101 4.86 3.71 4.62
CA MET A 101 4.15 4.68 3.80
C MET A 101 4.81 6.05 4.00
N LEU A 102 5.06 6.74 2.88
CA LEU A 102 5.69 8.04 2.86
C LEU A 102 4.67 9.09 2.43
N THR A 103 4.65 10.22 3.12
CA THR A 103 4.00 11.44 2.64
C THR A 103 5.01 12.59 2.70
N PRO A 104 4.73 13.75 2.08
CA PRO A 104 5.62 14.89 2.18
C PRO A 104 5.88 15.38 3.61
N THR A 105 5.00 15.04 4.57
CA THR A 105 5.03 15.59 5.93
C THR A 105 5.10 14.54 7.03
N ALA A 106 5.01 13.24 6.72
CA ALA A 106 5.03 12.18 7.70
C ALA A 106 5.45 10.82 7.11
N LEU A 107 5.86 9.92 7.99
CA LEU A 107 5.98 8.49 7.70
C LEU A 107 4.94 7.72 8.50
N TYR A 108 4.45 6.61 7.95
CA TYR A 108 3.55 5.71 8.65
C TYR A 108 4.04 4.28 8.56
N PHE A 109 3.97 3.55 9.67
CA PHE A 109 4.25 2.12 9.75
C PHE A 109 3.32 1.46 10.79
N GLU A 110 3.26 0.13 10.79
CA GLU A 110 2.42 -0.62 11.74
C GLU A 110 2.90 -0.45 13.19
N PRO A 111 2.04 -0.65 14.21
CA PRO A 111 2.40 -0.52 15.61
C PRO A 111 3.58 -1.39 16.03
N ASP A 112 4.72 -0.76 16.31
CA ASP A 112 5.93 -1.40 16.82
C ASP A 112 6.66 -0.43 17.77
N HIS A 113 6.69 -0.76 19.05
CA HIS A 113 7.30 0.07 20.09
C HIS A 113 8.83 0.13 19.98
N VAL A 114 9.50 -0.92 19.50
CA VAL A 114 10.95 -0.94 19.35
C VAL A 114 11.37 0.00 18.22
N LEU A 115 10.62 -0.01 17.11
CA LEU A 115 10.85 0.93 16.02
C LEU A 115 10.48 2.36 16.41
N ALA A 116 9.42 2.56 17.20
CA ALA A 116 9.06 3.87 17.74
C ALA A 116 10.19 4.46 18.61
N GLU A 117 10.68 3.73 19.62
CA GLU A 117 11.78 4.16 20.49
C GLU A 117 13.06 4.46 19.68
N MET A 118 13.35 3.66 18.66
CA MET A 118 14.48 3.93 17.76
C MET A 118 14.32 5.26 17.03
N VAL A 119 13.14 5.55 16.46
CA VAL A 119 12.86 6.79 15.72
C VAL A 119 12.87 8.00 16.67
N GLU A 120 12.35 7.85 17.88
CA GLU A 120 12.45 8.88 18.93
C GLU A 120 13.91 9.13 19.34
N GLY A 121 14.74 8.09 19.41
CA GLY A 121 16.19 8.19 19.64
C GLY A 121 16.95 8.95 18.53
N LEU A 122 16.38 9.08 17.34
CA LEU A 122 16.88 9.93 16.25
C LEU A 122 16.41 11.39 16.38
N GLY A 123 15.54 11.71 17.35
CA GLY A 123 15.01 13.05 17.61
C GLY A 123 13.69 13.37 16.91
N LEU A 124 13.00 12.38 16.34
CA LEU A 124 11.69 12.57 15.71
C LEU A 124 10.54 12.35 16.71
N THR A 125 9.35 12.85 16.36
CA THR A 125 8.13 12.61 17.15
C THR A 125 7.36 11.44 16.56
N VAL A 126 6.99 10.48 17.41
CA VAL A 126 6.14 9.34 17.05
C VAL A 126 4.82 9.44 17.81
N SER A 127 3.71 9.17 17.13
CA SER A 127 2.37 9.16 17.73
C SER A 127 1.51 8.08 17.09
N GLU A 128 0.54 7.54 17.82
CA GLU A 128 -0.46 6.64 17.25
C GLU A 128 -1.55 7.41 16.53
N THR A 129 -2.00 6.88 15.38
CA THR A 129 -3.12 7.45 14.62
C THR A 129 -3.90 6.35 13.89
N ASP A 130 -5.16 6.61 13.55
CA ASP A 130 -5.92 5.76 12.64
C ASP A 130 -5.91 6.40 11.24
N HIS A 131 -5.26 5.75 10.27
CA HIS A 131 -5.06 6.28 8.92
C HIS A 131 -5.05 5.15 7.88
N PRO A 132 -5.57 5.36 6.65
CA PRO A 132 -5.39 4.40 5.56
C PRO A 132 -3.92 4.12 5.29
N PHE A 133 -3.53 2.84 5.23
CA PHE A 133 -2.13 2.47 5.09
C PHE A 133 -1.78 2.02 3.67
N GLU A 134 -0.97 2.78 2.95
CA GLU A 134 -0.47 2.43 1.61
C GLU A 134 1.06 2.46 1.59
N PRO A 135 1.72 1.44 2.16
CA PRO A 135 3.17 1.40 2.15
C PRO A 135 3.71 1.18 0.73
N GLU A 136 4.89 1.77 0.51
CA GLU A 136 5.62 1.63 -0.74
C GLU A 136 5.91 0.15 -1.03
N SER A 137 5.71 -0.26 -2.28
CA SER A 137 6.17 -1.58 -2.72
C SER A 137 7.69 -1.60 -2.66
N GLY A 138 8.28 -2.54 -1.92
CA GLY A 138 9.74 -2.72 -1.93
C GLY A 138 10.27 -2.91 -3.35
N ALA A 139 11.51 -2.46 -3.60
CA ALA A 139 12.14 -2.47 -4.93
C ALA A 139 12.13 -3.84 -5.65
N TYR A 140 11.99 -4.94 -4.90
CA TYR A 140 11.98 -6.30 -5.42
C TYR A 140 10.58 -6.89 -5.67
N ALA A 141 9.51 -6.25 -5.19
CA ALA A 141 8.14 -6.72 -5.43
C ALA A 141 7.69 -6.53 -6.88
N GLN A 142 8.34 -5.64 -7.64
CA GLN A 142 8.04 -5.36 -9.07
C GLN A 142 8.66 -6.35 -10.06
N HIS A 143 9.48 -7.33 -9.62
CA HIS A 143 10.06 -8.30 -10.55
C HIS A 143 9.09 -9.40 -11.02
N SER A 144 7.81 -9.30 -10.69
CA SER A 144 6.74 -10.15 -11.20
C SER A 144 5.72 -9.36 -12.00
N HIS A 145 6.17 -8.62 -13.02
CA HIS A 145 5.40 -7.85 -14.02
C HIS A 145 5.31 -6.32 -13.76
N ASP A 146 6.31 -5.54 -14.22
CA ASP A 146 6.16 -4.52 -15.27
C ASP A 146 7.50 -3.77 -15.52
N HIS A 147 7.79 -3.48 -16.79
CA HIS A 147 9.00 -2.81 -17.26
C HIS A 147 8.92 -1.29 -17.06
N ARG A 148 9.30 -0.72 -15.90
CA ARG A 148 9.54 0.74 -15.81
C ARG A 148 10.60 1.17 -14.79
N LEU A 149 11.83 0.71 -14.94
CA LEU A 149 13.01 1.51 -14.58
C LEU A 149 14.08 1.31 -15.66
N ASN A 150 14.23 2.30 -16.55
CA ASN A 150 15.43 2.40 -17.38
C ASN A 150 16.59 2.76 -16.43
N PRO A 151 17.62 1.91 -16.28
CA PRO A 151 18.84 2.36 -15.65
C PRO A 151 19.48 3.43 -16.55
N ILE A 152 19.94 4.49 -15.89
CA ILE A 152 20.71 5.60 -16.46
C ILE A 152 21.71 5.07 -17.49
N LYS A 153 21.59 5.49 -18.75
CA LYS A 153 22.65 5.27 -19.76
C LYS A 153 23.91 5.94 -19.24
N ALA A 154 24.88 5.14 -18.81
CA ALA A 154 26.24 5.60 -18.59
C ALA A 154 26.74 6.26 -19.89
N LEU A 155 27.01 7.56 -19.83
CA LEU A 155 27.67 8.30 -20.90
C LEU A 155 29.09 7.73 -21.05
N HIS A 156 29.33 7.03 -22.15
CA HIS A 156 30.67 6.80 -22.66
C HIS A 156 31.30 8.16 -23.01
N HIS A 157 32.15 8.68 -22.13
CA HIS A 157 33.19 9.61 -22.57
C HIS A 157 34.40 8.81 -23.03
N VAL A 158 34.39 8.49 -24.33
CA VAL A 158 35.63 8.33 -25.09
C VAL A 158 36.12 9.72 -25.38
N HIS A 159 37.37 10.04 -25.07
CA HIS A 159 38.18 10.93 -25.88
C HIS A 159 39.64 10.50 -25.78
N SER A 160 40.24 10.50 -26.97
CA SER A 160 41.60 10.14 -27.35
C SER A 160 42.68 11.01 -26.73
#